data_AF-A0A9W5V0P8-F1
#
_entry.id   AF-A0A9W5V0P8-F1
#
_cell.length_a   1.000
_cell.length_b   1.000
_cell.length_c   1.000
_cell.angle_alpha   90.00
_cell.angle_beta   90.00
_cell.angle_gamma   90.00
#
_symmetry.space_group_name_H-M   'P 1'
#
loop_
_entity.id
_entity.type
_entity.pdbx_description
1 polymer ?
#
loop_
_entity_poly.entity_id
_entity_poly.type
_entity_poly.pdbx_seq_one_letter_code
_entity_poly.pdbx_strand_id
1 'polypeptide(L)'
;MKRFITRASGNTISKKLVLMMLPMVLMILMITPSNDVSAANLSRAGSLKGVNLFNGSWTVAIQAANLQYVSAEPSGNVVANRNAVNEWEKFELIPTGELYTFALKAKSNGKYVSFEPNGRVVADRTSIGAWEKFILYNG
;
A
#
# COMPACT_ATOMS: atom_id res chain seq x y z
N MET A 1 -7.82 -27.09 -4.55
CA MET A 1 -6.87 -26.96 -3.42
C MET A 1 -5.46 -27.13 -3.96
N LYS A 2 -4.72 -26.03 -4.19
CA LYS A 2 -3.31 -26.09 -4.66
C LYS A 2 -2.41 -25.78 -3.46
N ARG A 3 -1.87 -26.84 -2.85
CA ARG A 3 -0.87 -26.72 -1.78
C ARG A 3 0.48 -26.47 -2.43
N PHE A 4 1.02 -25.25 -2.26
CA PHE A 4 2.38 -24.93 -2.65
C PHE A 4 3.34 -25.48 -1.58
N ILE A 5 4.11 -26.50 -1.93
CA ILE A 5 5.25 -26.98 -1.15
C ILE A 5 6.50 -26.38 -1.80
N THR A 6 7.13 -25.39 -1.16
CA THR A 6 8.44 -24.89 -1.59
C THR A 6 9.55 -25.73 -0.94
N ARG A 7 10.21 -26.57 -1.75
CA ARG A 7 11.53 -27.13 -1.40
C ARG A 7 12.58 -26.04 -1.62
N ALA A 8 13.35 -25.72 -0.59
CA ALA A 8 14.43 -24.74 -0.65
C ALA A 8 15.68 -25.36 -1.29
N SER A 9 16.17 -24.76 -2.38
CA SER A 9 17.54 -24.90 -2.87
C SER A 9 17.94 -23.60 -3.58
N GLY A 10 19.07 -22.99 -3.21
CA GLY A 10 19.75 -21.96 -4.01
C GLY A 10 19.48 -20.49 -3.67
N ASN A 11 20.46 -19.85 -3.04
CA ASN A 11 20.39 -18.66 -2.17
C ASN A 11 20.37 -17.26 -2.84
N THR A 12 19.75 -17.05 -4.00
CA THR A 12 19.64 -15.68 -4.58
C THR A 12 18.28 -15.38 -5.18
N ILE A 13 17.72 -16.29 -5.96
CA ILE A 13 16.37 -16.12 -6.54
C ILE A 13 15.31 -16.25 -5.44
N SER A 14 15.51 -17.15 -4.47
CA SER A 14 14.62 -17.26 -3.31
C SER A 14 14.68 -16.03 -2.42
N LYS A 15 15.86 -15.41 -2.21
CA LYS A 15 15.97 -14.17 -1.42
C LYS A 15 15.34 -12.98 -2.14
N LYS A 16 15.57 -12.83 -3.45
CA LYS A 16 14.97 -11.75 -4.24
C LYS A 16 13.46 -11.90 -4.34
N LEU A 17 12.97 -13.12 -4.56
CA LEU A 17 11.54 -13.41 -4.58
C LEU A 17 10.92 -13.26 -3.19
N VAL A 18 11.54 -13.77 -2.13
CA VAL A 18 11.07 -13.58 -0.75
C VAL A 18 11.09 -12.11 -0.35
N LEU A 19 12.09 -11.33 -0.76
CA LEU A 19 12.18 -9.89 -0.50
C LEU A 19 11.17 -9.07 -1.33
N MET A 20 10.83 -9.51 -2.55
CA MET A 20 9.78 -8.90 -3.38
C MET A 20 8.38 -9.26 -2.88
N MET A 21 8.20 -10.44 -2.30
CA MET A 21 6.92 -10.90 -1.75
C MET A 21 6.74 -10.50 -0.28
N LEU A 22 7.82 -10.23 0.46
CA LEU A 22 7.82 -9.78 1.85
C LEU A 22 6.93 -8.56 2.09
N PRO A 23 7.00 -7.46 1.31
CA PRO A 23 6.11 -6.32 1.54
C PRO A 23 4.66 -6.64 1.23
N MET A 24 4.38 -7.47 0.21
CA MET A 24 3.02 -7.89 -0.14
C MET A 24 2.43 -8.83 0.93
N VAL A 25 3.21 -9.79 1.41
CA VAL A 25 2.85 -10.74 2.48
C VAL A 25 2.72 -10.01 3.82
N LEU A 26 3.57 -9.03 4.10
CA LEU A 26 3.51 -8.22 5.30
C LEU A 26 2.30 -7.27 5.25
N MET A 27 1.96 -6.72 4.08
CA MET A 27 0.71 -5.96 3.89
C MET A 27 -0.52 -6.85 4.07
N ILE A 28 -0.53 -8.09 3.55
CA ILE A 28 -1.60 -9.07 3.82
C ILE A 28 -1.70 -9.41 5.31
N LEU A 29 -0.57 -9.63 6.00
CA LEU A 29 -0.52 -9.95 7.43
C LEU A 29 -1.05 -8.80 8.30
N MET A 30 -0.90 -7.56 7.83
CA MET A 30 -1.44 -6.39 8.52
C MET A 30 -2.96 -6.30 8.39
N ILE A 31 -3.56 -6.67 7.25
CA ILE A 31 -5.01 -6.53 7.05
C ILE A 31 -5.81 -7.73 7.59
N THR A 32 -5.14 -8.75 8.14
CA THR A 32 -5.80 -9.80 8.94
C THR A 32 -5.70 -9.47 10.43
N PRO A 33 -6.81 -9.34 11.18
CA PRO A 33 -6.74 -9.29 12.63
C PRO A 33 -6.25 -10.65 13.13
N SER A 34 -4.98 -10.73 13.54
CA SER A 34 -4.47 -11.91 14.23
C SER A 34 -4.88 -11.83 15.70
N ASN A 35 -6.00 -12.46 16.02
CA ASN A 35 -6.46 -12.62 17.41
C ASN A 35 -5.66 -13.71 18.17
N ASP A 36 -4.71 -14.37 17.50
CA ASP A 36 -3.96 -15.51 18.03
C ASP A 36 -2.50 -15.18 18.38
N VAL A 37 -2.27 -14.08 19.11
CA VAL A 37 -1.02 -13.97 19.88
C VAL A 37 -1.31 -14.38 21.31
N SER A 38 -1.05 -15.66 21.61
CA SER A 38 -0.87 -16.13 22.98
C SER A 38 0.09 -15.17 23.70
N ALA A 39 -0.24 -14.76 24.92
CA ALA A 39 0.48 -13.73 25.66
C ALA A 39 2.01 -14.00 25.80
N ALA A 40 2.42 -15.25 25.66
CA ALA A 40 3.82 -15.68 25.62
C ALA A 40 4.61 -15.18 24.38
N ASN A 41 3.95 -14.92 23.25
CA ASN A 41 4.58 -14.31 22.06
C ASN A 41 4.50 -12.77 22.08
N LEU A 42 3.62 -12.19 22.90
CA LEU A 42 3.50 -10.73 23.08
C LEU A 42 4.67 -10.12 23.85
N SER A 43 5.28 -10.86 24.78
CA SER A 43 6.49 -10.41 25.51
C SER A 43 7.70 -10.24 24.57
N ARG A 44 7.74 -11.00 23.47
CA ARG A 44 8.73 -10.86 22.39
C ARG A 44 8.28 -9.89 21.29
N ALA A 45 6.98 -9.76 21.08
CA ALA A 45 6.38 -8.72 20.23
C ALA A 45 6.43 -7.32 20.86
N GLY A 46 6.68 -7.19 22.17
CA GLY A 46 6.94 -5.90 22.83
C GLY A 46 8.15 -5.17 22.22
N SER A 47 9.12 -5.92 21.70
CA SER A 47 10.25 -5.37 20.93
C SER A 47 9.85 -4.98 19.49
N LEU A 48 8.74 -5.51 18.97
CA LEU A 48 8.20 -5.21 17.63
C LEU A 48 7.11 -4.12 17.66
N LYS A 49 6.53 -3.83 18.83
CA LYS A 49 5.55 -2.73 19.00
C LYS A 49 6.17 -1.33 18.86
N GLY A 50 7.51 -1.24 18.81
CA GLY A 50 8.25 0.00 18.54
C GLY A 50 9.17 -0.04 17.31
N VAL A 51 9.27 -1.19 16.62
CA VAL A 51 9.95 -1.23 15.33
C VAL A 51 8.92 -0.86 14.29
N ASN A 52 9.01 0.37 13.76
CA ASN A 52 8.37 0.71 12.50
C ASN A 52 9.01 -0.17 11.40
N LEU A 53 8.56 -1.42 11.28
CA LEU A 53 8.89 -2.34 10.17
C LEU A 53 8.38 -1.79 8.82
N PHE A 54 7.72 -0.62 8.86
CA PHE A 54 7.00 0.08 7.80
C PHE A 54 7.41 1.55 7.70
N ASN A 55 8.60 1.92 8.18
CA ASN A 55 9.12 3.29 8.07
C ASN A 55 9.44 3.71 6.61
N GLY A 56 8.88 2.99 5.63
CA GLY A 56 9.10 3.17 4.22
C GLY A 56 7.78 3.37 3.50
N SER A 57 7.82 4.27 2.54
CA SER A 57 6.72 4.54 1.65
C SER A 57 6.70 3.54 0.50
N TRP A 58 5.55 2.93 0.24
CA TRP A 58 5.43 1.92 -0.80
C TRP A 58 4.99 2.55 -2.10
N THR A 59 5.70 2.29 -3.20
CA THR A 59 5.17 2.66 -4.52
C THR A 59 4.20 1.59 -5.00
N VAL A 60 2.97 1.99 -5.26
CA VAL A 60 1.86 1.15 -5.74
C VAL A 60 1.31 1.71 -7.05
N ALA A 61 0.67 0.83 -7.82
CA ALA A 61 -0.25 1.21 -8.88
C ALA A 61 -1.62 0.62 -8.56
N ILE A 62 -2.68 1.36 -8.84
CA ILE A 62 -4.06 0.96 -8.55
C ILE A 62 -4.72 0.64 -9.87
N GLN A 63 -5.20 -0.59 -10.04
CA GLN A 63 -5.99 -1.00 -11.21
C GLN A 63 -7.46 -0.96 -10.83
N ALA A 64 -8.27 -0.25 -11.61
CA ALA A 64 -9.71 -0.23 -11.44
C ALA A 64 -10.36 -1.45 -12.12
N ALA A 65 -11.64 -1.68 -11.83
CA ALA A 65 -12.41 -2.82 -12.36
C ALA A 65 -12.48 -2.85 -13.90
N ASN A 66 -12.27 -1.71 -14.56
CA ASN A 66 -12.19 -1.60 -16.02
C ASN A 66 -10.83 -2.07 -16.59
N LEU A 67 -9.97 -2.68 -15.78
CA LEU A 67 -8.62 -3.13 -16.11
C LEU A 67 -7.63 -2.01 -16.45
N GLN A 68 -8.02 -0.75 -16.28
CA GLN A 68 -7.15 0.39 -16.48
C GLN A 68 -6.54 0.85 -15.15
N TYR A 69 -5.33 1.39 -15.22
CA TYR A 69 -4.64 1.97 -14.10
C TYR A 69 -5.13 3.39 -13.82
N VAL A 70 -5.30 3.67 -12.53
CA VAL A 70 -5.53 5.02 -11.99
C VAL A 70 -4.29 5.87 -12.26
N SER A 71 -4.51 7.06 -12.79
CA SER A 71 -3.47 8.00 -13.21
C SER A 71 -3.72 9.37 -12.58
N ALA A 72 -2.66 9.98 -12.04
CA ALA A 72 -2.66 11.39 -11.62
C ALA A 72 -2.26 12.26 -12.82
N GLU A 73 -3.28 12.75 -13.53
CA GLU A 73 -3.12 13.51 -14.76
C GLU A 73 -2.43 14.86 -14.51
N PRO A 74 -1.79 15.46 -15.53
CA PRO A 74 -1.18 16.80 -15.43
C PRO A 74 -2.16 17.89 -14.98
N SER A 75 -3.45 17.72 -15.26
CA SER A 75 -4.53 18.61 -14.80
C SER A 75 -4.81 18.53 -13.30
N GLY A 76 -4.20 17.59 -12.58
CA GLY A 76 -4.49 17.30 -11.18
C GLY A 76 -5.66 16.33 -10.98
N ASN A 77 -6.43 15.98 -12.01
CA ASN A 77 -7.49 14.97 -11.89
C ASN A 77 -6.89 13.57 -11.71
N VAL A 78 -7.57 12.73 -10.93
CA VAL A 78 -7.23 11.32 -10.77
C VAL A 78 -8.26 10.46 -11.48
N VAL A 79 -7.84 9.68 -12.48
CA VAL A 79 -8.74 8.94 -13.38
C VAL A 79 -8.16 7.58 -13.77
N ALA A 80 -9.01 6.56 -13.90
CA ALA A 80 -8.62 5.22 -14.36
C ALA A 80 -8.77 5.07 -15.88
N ASN A 81 -7.75 5.47 -16.62
CA ASN A 81 -7.77 5.53 -18.10
C ASN A 81 -6.49 5.03 -18.79
N ARG A 82 -5.55 4.41 -18.06
CA ARG A 82 -4.25 3.99 -18.61
C ARG A 82 -4.11 2.49 -18.72
N ASN A 83 -3.49 2.01 -19.80
CA ASN A 83 -3.31 0.58 -20.05
C ASN A 83 -1.97 0.03 -19.54
N ALA A 84 -1.08 0.90 -19.05
CA ALA A 84 0.23 0.53 -18.53
C ALA A 84 0.62 1.46 -17.38
N VAL A 85 1.46 0.95 -16.48
CA VAL A 85 1.99 1.73 -15.36
C VAL A 85 3.24 2.48 -15.79
N ASN A 86 3.13 3.79 -15.91
CA ASN A 86 4.24 4.72 -16.05
C ASN A 86 4.25 5.67 -14.85
N GLU A 87 4.82 6.86 -14.98
CA GLU A 87 5.05 7.75 -13.85
C GLU A 87 3.75 8.30 -13.23
N TRP A 88 2.70 8.49 -14.03
CA TRP A 88 1.43 9.03 -13.56
C TRP A 88 0.57 8.02 -12.82
N GLU A 89 0.83 6.73 -13.01
CA GLU A 89 0.09 5.62 -12.37
C GLU A 89 0.73 5.16 -11.06
N LYS A 90 1.88 5.74 -10.71
CA LYS A 90 2.60 5.42 -9.49
C LYS A 90 2.18 6.35 -8.36
N PHE A 91 1.75 5.74 -7.26
CA PHE A 91 1.42 6.42 -6.03
C PHE A 91 2.28 5.89 -4.90
N GLU A 92 2.68 6.78 -4.03
CA GLU A 92 3.35 6.47 -2.79
C GLU A 92 2.27 6.31 -1.70
N LEU A 93 2.18 5.10 -1.13
CA LEU A 93 1.24 4.75 -0.06
C LEU A 93 1.91 5.01 1.30
N ILE A 94 1.38 6.00 2.01
CA ILE A 94 1.97 6.57 3.22
C ILE A 94 1.08 6.25 4.42
N PRO A 95 1.55 5.53 5.45
CA PRO A 95 0.81 5.33 6.69
C PRO A 95 0.51 6.66 7.37
N THR A 96 -0.73 6.86 7.81
CA THR A 96 -1.16 8.11 8.46
C THR A 96 -1.08 8.06 9.99
N GLY A 97 -0.68 6.91 10.54
CA GLY A 97 -0.66 6.63 11.99
C GLY A 97 -1.94 5.97 12.51
N GLU A 98 -3.02 5.98 11.72
CA GLU A 98 -4.28 5.30 12.02
C GLU A 98 -4.31 3.88 11.41
N LEU A 99 -5.05 2.97 12.05
CA LEU A 99 -5.15 1.58 11.60
C LEU A 99 -5.79 1.52 10.21
N TYR A 100 -5.14 0.81 9.29
CA TYR A 100 -5.56 0.62 7.89
C TYR A 100 -5.73 1.90 7.06
N THR A 101 -5.30 3.05 7.58
CA THR A 101 -5.54 4.34 6.94
C THR A 101 -4.26 4.90 6.37
N PHE A 102 -4.30 5.20 5.08
CA PHE A 102 -3.15 5.62 4.29
C PHE A 102 -3.46 6.88 3.50
N ALA A 103 -2.43 7.67 3.22
CA ALA A 103 -2.46 8.70 2.21
C ALA A 103 -1.83 8.17 0.92
N LEU A 104 -2.31 8.67 -0.23
CA LEU A 104 -1.73 8.42 -1.53
C LEU A 104 -1.05 9.69 -2.01
N LYS A 105 0.23 9.62 -2.35
CA LYS A 105 0.98 10.73 -2.95
C LYS A 105 1.38 10.38 -4.37
N ALA A 106 0.91 11.13 -5.35
CA ALA A 106 1.22 10.90 -6.75
C ALA A 106 2.72 11.14 -7.00
N LYS A 107 3.39 10.17 -7.62
CA LYS A 107 4.83 10.29 -7.96
C LYS A 107 5.07 11.32 -9.05
N SER A 108 4.11 11.48 -9.96
CA SER A 108 4.18 12.40 -11.10
C SER A 108 4.30 13.88 -10.73
N ASN A 109 3.66 14.31 -9.65
CA ASN A 109 3.60 15.72 -9.25
C ASN A 109 3.94 15.96 -7.77
N GLY A 110 4.16 14.91 -6.98
CA GLY A 110 4.50 14.99 -5.57
C GLY A 110 3.38 15.50 -4.67
N LYS A 111 2.11 15.46 -5.11
CA LYS A 111 0.94 15.93 -4.36
C LYS A 111 0.12 14.76 -3.80
N TYR A 112 -0.59 15.02 -2.71
CA TYR A 112 -1.50 14.07 -2.10
C TYR A 112 -2.84 14.03 -2.84
N VAL A 113 -3.39 12.83 -2.97
CA VAL A 113 -4.71 12.59 -3.50
C VAL A 113 -5.74 12.97 -2.43
N SER A 114 -6.76 13.72 -2.84
CA SER A 114 -7.87 14.20 -2.02
C SER A 114 -9.19 13.76 -2.63
N PHE A 115 -10.12 13.32 -1.79
CA PHE A 115 -11.50 13.11 -2.17
C PHE A 115 -12.32 14.34 -1.80
N GLU A 116 -12.84 15.07 -2.79
CA GLU A 116 -13.59 16.31 -2.55
C GLU A 116 -15.05 16.04 -2.15
N PRO A 117 -15.72 16.95 -1.43
CA PRO A 117 -17.14 16.83 -1.07
C PRO A 117 -18.08 16.64 -2.27
N ASN A 118 -17.68 17.11 -3.45
CA ASN A 118 -18.44 16.98 -4.70
C ASN A 118 -18.19 15.65 -5.42
N GLY A 119 -17.46 14.71 -4.82
CA GLY A 119 -17.16 13.39 -5.37
C GLY A 119 -15.98 13.37 -6.35
N ARG A 120 -15.28 14.49 -6.55
CA ARG A 120 -14.07 14.52 -7.38
C ARG A 120 -12.89 13.94 -6.62
N VAL A 121 -11.98 13.30 -7.35
CA VAL A 121 -10.69 12.84 -6.83
C VAL A 121 -9.58 13.60 -7.54
N VAL A 122 -8.75 14.30 -6.77
CA VAL A 122 -7.70 15.20 -7.29
C VAL A 122 -6.38 14.97 -6.58
N ALA A 123 -5.25 15.16 -7.26
CA ALA A 123 -3.90 15.06 -6.72
C ALA A 123 -3.23 16.44 -6.73
N ASP A 124 -3.66 17.34 -5.85
CA ASP A 124 -3.19 18.73 -5.79
C ASP A 124 -2.75 19.18 -4.38
N ARG A 125 -2.98 18.36 -3.36
CA ARG A 125 -2.75 18.73 -1.96
C ARG A 125 -1.28 18.65 -1.58
N THR A 126 -0.82 19.58 -0.75
CA THR A 126 0.56 19.65 -0.25
C THR A 126 0.74 19.00 1.13
N SER A 127 -0.35 18.66 1.81
CA SER A 127 -0.36 18.10 3.16
C SER A 127 -1.50 17.12 3.31
N ILE A 128 -1.38 16.20 4.27
CA ILE A 128 -2.41 15.22 4.61
C ILE A 128 -3.36 15.84 5.64
N GLY A 129 -4.62 15.98 5.27
CA GLY A 129 -5.74 16.34 6.13
C GLY A 129 -6.79 15.22 6.17
N ALA A 130 -8.04 15.58 6.43
CA ALA A 130 -9.14 14.60 6.51
C ALA A 130 -9.47 13.95 5.15
N TRP A 131 -9.33 14.71 4.06
CA TRP A 131 -9.75 14.30 2.72
C TRP A 131 -8.68 13.49 1.96
N GLU A 132 -7.46 13.45 2.49
CA GLU A 132 -6.32 12.72 1.91
C GLU A 132 -6.12 11.33 2.54
N LYS A 133 -7.08 10.88 3.36
CA LYS A 133 -7.04 9.60 4.07
C LYS A 133 -7.96 8.58 3.41
N PHE A 134 -7.40 7.41 3.11
CA PHE A 134 -8.08 6.28 2.50
C PHE A 134 -7.93 5.03 3.36
N ILE A 135 -9.00 4.26 3.49
CA ILE A 135 -8.98 3.00 4.24
C ILE A 135 -8.69 1.86 3.25
N LEU A 136 -7.67 1.06 3.55
CA LEU A 136 -7.39 -0.18 2.84
C LEU A 136 -8.13 -1.33 3.51
N TYR A 137 -9.20 -1.81 2.87
CA TYR A 137 -9.94 -2.99 3.32
C TYR A 137 -9.44 -4.25 2.62
N ASN A 138 -9.31 -5.34 3.37
CA ASN A 138 -9.15 -6.70 2.84
C ASN A 138 -10.49 -7.42 2.99
N GLY A 139 -11.05 -7.89 1.87
CA GLY A 139 -12.30 -8.64 1.81
C GLY A 139 -12.08 -10.15 1.84
#